data_AF-A0A4V6YY45-F1
#
_entry.id   AF-A0A4V6YY45-F1
#
_cell.length_a   1.000
_cell.length_b   1.000
_cell.length_c   1.000
_cell.angle_alpha   90.00
_cell.angle_beta   90.00
_cell.angle_gamma   90.00
#
_symmetry.space_group_name_H-M   'P 1'
#
loop_
_entity.id
_entity.type
_entity.pdbx_description
1 polymer ?
#
loop_
_entity_poly.entity_id
_entity_poly.type
_entity_poly.pdbx_seq_one_letter_code
_entity_poly.pdbx_strand_id
1 'polypeptide(L)'
;MLAAYIKGTKGKKDLITVAVEPTDSPVIAQALAGEELKPGPHKIQGIGAGFIPGNLDLKLIDKVVAITNEEAISTARRLMEEEGILAGISSGAAVAAALQLL
;
A
#
# COMPACT_ATOMS: atom_id res chain seq x y z
N MET A 1 -4.95 11.16 5.56
CA MET A 1 -5.80 11.49 6.73
C MET A 1 -5.34 10.81 8.03
N LEU A 2 -5.28 9.47 8.10
CA LEU A 2 -4.87 8.76 9.33
C LEU A 2 -3.47 9.14 9.83
N ALA A 3 -2.47 9.09 8.95
CA ALA A 3 -1.09 9.47 9.27
C ALA A 3 -0.98 10.90 9.82
N ALA A 4 -1.69 11.85 9.21
CA ALA A 4 -1.72 13.25 9.64
C ALA A 4 -2.28 13.39 11.07
N TYR A 5 -3.34 12.65 11.38
CA TYR A 5 -3.92 12.66 12.73
C TYR A 5 -2.96 12.04 13.76
N ILE A 6 -2.35 10.89 13.47
CA ILE A 6 -1.48 10.21 14.44
C ILE A 6 -0.14 10.95 14.63
N LYS A 7 0.55 11.32 13.55
CA LYS A 7 1.84 12.04 13.61
C LYS A 7 1.67 13.49 14.05
N GLY A 8 0.62 14.15 13.57
CA GLY A 8 0.31 15.55 13.88
C GLY A 8 -0.46 15.70 15.18
N THR A 9 -1.76 15.37 15.17
CA THR A 9 -2.67 15.62 16.31
C THR A 9 -2.31 14.82 17.55
N LYS A 10 -1.98 13.53 17.42
CA LYS A 10 -1.57 12.69 18.56
C LYS A 10 -0.08 12.81 18.90
N GLY A 11 0.70 13.50 18.08
CA GLY A 11 2.12 13.75 18.30
C GLY A 11 3.04 12.52 18.23
N LYS A 12 2.56 11.37 17.73
CA LYS A 12 3.34 10.14 17.64
C LYS A 12 4.23 10.15 16.40
N LYS A 13 5.33 10.89 16.47
CA LYS A 13 6.25 11.14 15.33
C LYS A 13 7.07 9.91 14.91
N ASP A 14 7.25 8.96 15.81
CA ASP A 14 7.94 7.69 15.61
C ASP A 14 7.08 6.64 14.88
N LEU A 15 5.80 6.94 14.58
CA LEU A 15 4.97 6.07 13.76
C LEU A 15 5.59 5.92 12.37
N ILE A 16 5.79 4.67 11.93
CA ILE A 16 6.15 4.34 10.56
C ILE A 16 4.88 4.14 9.73
N THR A 17 4.75 4.88 8.63
CA THR A 17 3.64 4.83 7.69
C THR A 17 4.11 4.23 6.36
N VAL A 18 3.48 3.13 5.98
CA VAL A 18 3.83 2.36 4.78
C VAL A 18 2.73 2.52 3.74
N ALA A 19 3.08 3.01 2.56
CA ALA A 19 2.21 2.95 1.39
C ALA A 19 2.39 1.60 0.69
N VAL A 20 1.29 1.01 0.23
CA VAL A 20 1.29 -0.26 -0.49
C VAL A 20 0.74 -0.02 -1.89
N GLU A 21 1.47 -0.47 -2.90
CA GLU A 21 1.08 -0.33 -4.31
C GLU A 21 1.34 -1.61 -5.13
N PRO A 22 0.73 -1.77 -6.31
CA PRO A 22 1.02 -2.90 -7.18
C PRO A 22 2.42 -2.79 -7.79
N THR A 23 3.16 -3.91 -7.86
CA THR A 23 4.45 -3.98 -8.59
C THR A 23 4.32 -3.57 -10.05
N ASP A 24 3.19 -3.87 -10.68
CA ASP A 24 2.93 -3.58 -12.10
C ASP A 24 2.56 -2.10 -12.33
N SER A 25 2.36 -1.31 -11.27
CA SER A 25 2.05 0.12 -11.35
C SER A 25 2.66 0.90 -10.18
N PRO A 26 4.00 0.97 -10.06
CA PRO A 26 4.69 1.48 -8.87
C PRO A 26 4.84 3.02 -8.88
N VAL A 27 3.71 3.70 -9.02
CA VAL A 27 3.65 5.16 -9.26
C VAL A 27 4.09 5.99 -8.05
N ILE A 28 3.82 5.52 -6.82
CA ILE A 28 4.23 6.20 -5.59
C ILE A 28 5.75 6.10 -5.41
N ALA A 29 6.32 4.92 -5.60
CA ALA A 29 7.78 4.73 -5.53
C ALA A 29 8.50 5.60 -6.57
N GLN A 30 8.03 5.60 -7.82
CA GLN A 30 8.55 6.47 -8.89
C GLN A 30 8.47 7.95 -8.51
N ALA A 31 7.32 8.41 -8.00
CA ALA A 31 7.15 9.80 -7.60
C ALA A 31 8.09 10.23 -6.47
N LEU A 32 8.32 9.37 -5.48
CA LEU A 32 9.25 9.65 -4.37
C LEU A 32 10.72 9.64 -4.83
N ALA A 33 11.06 8.83 -5.84
CA ALA A 33 12.39 8.79 -6.44
C ALA A 33 12.64 9.93 -7.45
N GLY A 34 11.62 10.71 -7.81
CA GLY A 34 11.72 11.73 -8.86
C GLY A 34 11.82 11.13 -10.27
N GLU A 35 11.35 9.91 -10.46
CA GLU A 35 11.36 9.19 -11.73
C GLU A 35 10.10 9.50 -12.56
N GLU A 36 10.17 9.16 -13.85
CA GLU A 36 9.02 9.22 -14.75
C GLU A 36 7.92 8.22 -14.30
N LEU A 37 6.68 8.70 -14.21
CA LEU A 37 5.55 7.86 -13.79
C LEU A 37 5.14 6.92 -14.92
N LYS A 38 5.22 5.62 -14.67
CA LYS A 38 4.90 4.54 -15.61
C LYS A 38 3.84 3.63 -14.99
N PRO A 39 2.55 3.99 -15.08
CA PRO A 39 1.49 3.11 -14.60
C PRO A 39 1.33 1.90 -15.52
N GLY A 40 0.85 0.80 -14.95
CA GLY A 40 0.58 -0.44 -15.69
C GLY A 40 -0.68 -1.16 -15.20
N PRO A 41 -1.26 -2.04 -16.03
CA PRO A 41 -2.44 -2.79 -15.64
C PRO A 41 -2.12 -3.79 -14.53
N HIS A 42 -2.98 -3.87 -13.51
CA HIS A 42 -2.84 -4.80 -12.39
C HIS A 42 -4.20 -5.36 -11.94
N LYS A 43 -4.20 -6.38 -11.09
CA LYS A 43 -5.41 -7.08 -10.62
C LYS A 43 -5.82 -6.71 -9.19
N ILE A 44 -4.99 -5.95 -8.46
CA ILE A 44 -5.28 -5.50 -7.09
C ILE A 44 -6.33 -4.37 -7.09
N GLN A 45 -7.61 -4.71 -7.16
CA GLN A 45 -8.69 -3.73 -7.22
C GLN A 45 -8.74 -2.83 -5.96
N GLY A 46 -8.98 -1.53 -6.18
CA GLY A 46 -9.15 -0.53 -5.12
C GLY A 46 -7.91 0.30 -4.79
N ILE A 47 -6.72 -0.07 -5.28
CA ILE A 47 -5.46 0.70 -5.14
C ILE A 47 -4.80 0.88 -6.51
N GLY A 48 -3.66 1.58 -6.59
CA GLY A 48 -2.87 1.67 -7.83
C GLY A 48 -3.53 2.48 -8.95
N ALA A 49 -4.09 3.65 -8.65
CA ALA A 49 -4.89 4.44 -9.61
C ALA A 49 -4.14 4.93 -10.88
N GLY A 50 -2.84 4.70 -10.98
CA GLY A 50 -2.03 5.04 -12.15
C GLY A 50 -1.53 6.49 -12.21
N PHE A 51 -1.78 7.28 -11.17
CA PHE A 51 -1.26 8.65 -10.98
C PHE A 51 -1.17 8.95 -9.47
N ILE A 52 -0.57 10.09 -9.09
CA ILE A 52 -0.55 10.57 -7.70
C ILE A 52 -1.83 11.38 -7.41
N PRO A 53 -2.74 10.89 -6.56
CA PRO A 53 -3.97 11.61 -6.25
C PRO A 53 -3.69 12.87 -5.42
N GLY A 54 -4.42 13.96 -5.65
CA GLY A 54 -4.24 15.22 -4.89
C GLY A 54 -4.55 15.12 -3.40
N ASN A 55 -5.22 14.05 -2.95
CA ASN A 55 -5.48 13.76 -1.54
C ASN A 55 -4.41 12.86 -0.89
N LEU A 56 -3.39 12.42 -1.63
CA LEU A 56 -2.23 11.69 -1.11
C LEU A 56 -1.10 12.66 -0.76
N ASP A 57 -0.81 12.82 0.53
CA ASP A 57 0.34 13.59 0.98
C ASP A 57 1.59 12.70 1.07
N LEU A 58 2.43 12.78 0.04
CA LEU A 58 3.67 12.01 -0.07
C LEU A 58 4.65 12.26 1.09
N LYS A 59 4.59 13.43 1.74
CA LYS A 59 5.49 13.77 2.85
C LYS A 59 5.20 12.97 4.11
N LEU A 60 4.03 12.34 4.19
CA LEU A 60 3.60 11.51 5.30
C LEU A 60 3.94 10.03 5.12
N ILE A 61 4.64 9.64 4.05
CA ILE A 61 5.01 8.25 3.75
C ILE A 61 6.48 8.03 4.16
N ASP A 62 6.74 7.01 4.98
CA ASP A 62 8.13 6.66 5.36
C ASP A 62 8.68 5.51 4.51
N LYS A 63 7.81 4.61 4.04
CA LYS A 63 8.17 3.46 3.20
C LYS A 63 7.09 3.20 2.16
N VAL A 64 7.50 2.65 1.02
CA VAL A 64 6.60 2.08 0.01
C VAL A 64 6.93 0.61 -0.15
N VAL A 65 5.92 -0.25 -0.19
CA VAL A 65 6.06 -1.67 -0.50
C VAL A 65 5.23 -1.98 -1.73
N ALA A 66 5.89 -2.51 -2.75
CA ALA A 66 5.24 -2.98 -3.96
C ALA A 66 4.86 -4.45 -3.81
N ILE A 67 3.61 -4.80 -4.11
CA ILE A 67 3.07 -6.15 -3.96
C ILE A 67 2.59 -6.68 -5.30
N THR A 68 2.93 -7.95 -5.59
CA THR A 68 2.47 -8.64 -6.80
C THR A 68 0.99 -9.02 -6.71
N ASN A 69 0.36 -9.26 -7.85
CA ASN A 69 -1.04 -9.72 -7.88
C ASN A 69 -1.19 -11.05 -7.14
N GLU A 70 -0.22 -11.94 -7.29
CA GLU A 70 -0.19 -13.29 -6.75
C GLU A 70 -0.07 -13.28 -5.22
N GLU A 71 0.82 -12.45 -4.66
CA GLU A 71 0.95 -12.26 -3.21
C GLU A 71 -0.33 -11.69 -2.60
N ALA A 72 -0.94 -10.69 -3.25
CA ALA A 72 -2.18 -10.08 -2.77
C ALA A 72 -3.34 -11.10 -2.74
N ILE A 73 -3.52 -11.87 -3.82
CA ILE A 73 -4.59 -12.86 -3.94
C ILE A 73 -4.38 -14.02 -2.97
N SER A 74 -3.16 -14.57 -2.89
CA SER A 74 -2.86 -15.69 -2.00
C SER A 74 -3.03 -15.28 -0.53
N THR A 75 -2.57 -14.09 -0.15
CA THR A 75 -2.70 -13.59 1.23
C THR A 75 -4.16 -13.28 1.59
N ALA A 76 -4.96 -12.74 0.67
CA ALA A 76 -6.40 -12.57 0.90
C ALA A 76 -7.12 -13.90 1.15
N ARG A 77 -6.74 -14.97 0.44
CA ARG A 77 -7.27 -16.32 0.68
C ARG A 77 -6.87 -16.86 2.05
N ARG A 78 -5.60 -16.70 2.42
CA ARG A 78 -5.11 -17.09 3.75
C ARG A 78 -5.85 -16.38 4.88
N LEU A 79 -6.16 -15.09 4.73
CA LEU A 79 -6.99 -14.37 5.72
C LEU A 79 -8.38 -15.01 5.90
N MET A 80 -8.99 -15.50 4.82
CA MET A 80 -10.28 -16.17 4.91
C MET A 80 -10.18 -17.57 5.53
N GLU A 81 -9.15 -18.32 5.17
CA GLU A 81 -8.97 -19.72 5.58
C GLU A 81 -8.39 -19.86 7.00
N GLU A 82 -7.37 -19.06 7.32
CA GLU A 82 -6.60 -19.16 8.58
C GLU A 82 -7.23 -18.30 9.70
N GLU A 83 -7.81 -17.15 9.36
CA GLU A 83 -8.31 -16.17 10.34
C GLU A 83 -9.85 -16.01 10.31
N GLY A 84 -10.53 -16.63 9.34
CA GLY A 84 -11.98 -16.48 9.18
C GLY A 84 -12.44 -15.08 8.79
N ILE A 85 -11.55 -14.25 8.22
CA ILE A 85 -11.82 -12.87 7.83
C ILE A 85 -12.11 -12.80 6.34
N LEU A 86 -13.36 -12.52 5.96
CA LEU A 86 -13.75 -12.25 4.57
C LEU A 86 -13.08 -10.97 4.07
N ALA A 87 -12.07 -11.13 3.21
CA ALA A 87 -11.18 -10.06 2.78
C ALA A 87 -11.06 -9.98 1.25
N GLY A 88 -10.93 -8.75 0.73
CA GLY A 88 -10.67 -8.49 -0.68
C GLY A 88 -9.18 -8.54 -1.04
N ILE A 89 -8.86 -8.43 -2.34
CA ILE A 89 -7.48 -8.53 -2.84
C ILE A 89 -6.58 -7.42 -2.26
N SER A 90 -7.09 -6.19 -2.13
CA SER A 90 -6.33 -5.08 -1.52
C SER A 90 -6.04 -5.28 -0.03
N SER A 91 -6.94 -5.95 0.71
CA SER A 91 -6.68 -6.37 2.09
C SER A 91 -5.54 -7.39 2.15
N GLY A 92 -5.54 -8.36 1.23
CA GLY A 92 -4.42 -9.29 1.07
C GLY A 92 -3.10 -8.58 0.75
N ALA A 93 -3.12 -7.56 -0.11
CA ALA A 93 -1.93 -6.77 -0.42
C ALA A 93 -1.37 -6.04 0.82
N ALA A 94 -2.24 -5.41 1.61
CA ALA A 94 -1.84 -4.73 2.84
C ALA A 94 -1.21 -5.68 3.87
N VAL A 95 -1.77 -6.88 4.02
CA VAL A 95 -1.22 -7.91 4.93
C VAL A 95 0.07 -8.53 4.37
N ALA A 96 0.16 -8.76 3.06
CA ALA A 96 1.39 -9.25 2.43
C ALA A 96 2.56 -8.28 2.66
N ALA A 97 2.32 -6.97 2.50
CA ALA A 97 3.31 -5.95 2.83
C ALA A 97 3.70 -5.95 4.30
N ALA A 98 2.74 -6.15 5.21
CA ALA A 98 3.02 -6.25 6.64
C ALA A 98 3.92 -7.47 6.94
N LEU A 99 3.65 -8.63 6.33
CA LEU A 99 4.45 -9.84 6.51
C LEU A 99 5.90 -9.71 6.00
N GLN A 100 6.15 -8.93 4.93
CA GLN A 100 7.50 -8.68 4.43
C GLN A 100 8.35 -7.78 5.35
N LEU A 101 7.69 -7.04 6.27
CA LEU A 101 8.34 -6.07 7.16
C LEU A 101 8.52 -6.58 8.60
N LEU A 102 7.96 -7.76 8.92
CA LEU A 102 8.19 -8.47 10.18
C LEU A 102 9.60 -9.10 10.19
#